data_AF-A0A1C2DS42-F1
#
_entry.id   AF-A0A1C2DS42-F1
#
_cell.length_a   1.000
_cell.length_b   1.000
_cell.length_c   1.000
_cell.angle_alpha   90.00
_cell.angle_beta   90.00
_cell.angle_gamma   90.00
#
_symmetry.space_group_name_H-M   'P 1'
#
loop_
_entity.id
_entity.type
_entity.pdbx_description
1 polymer ?
#
loop_
_entity_poly.entity_id
_entity_poly.type
_entity_poly.pdbx_seq_one_letter_code
_entity_poly.pdbx_strand_id
1 'polypeptide(L)' 'MEQTLKQLCAEHGLTGIGVNIFRADTGPYVGVYLHWKHGEDSCSSGIGDTFEAAMGQALTVMAERRTPRAA' A
#
# COMPACT_ATOMS: atom_id res chain seq x y z
N MET A 1 15.06 -5.19 1.69
CA MET A 1 13.71 -4.68 2.05
C MET A 1 13.72 -3.16 2.22
N GLU A 2 14.54 -2.59 3.11
CA GLU A 2 14.57 -1.13 3.34
C GLU A 2 14.80 -0.31 2.05
N GLN A 3 15.81 -0.66 1.24
CA GLN A 3 16.09 0.05 -0.02
C GLN A 3 14.93 -0.05 -1.02
N THR A 4 14.32 -1.23 -1.13
CA THR A 4 13.14 -1.47 -1.97
C THR A 4 11.98 -0.56 -1.57
N LEU A 5 11.70 -0.43 -0.27
CA LEU A 5 10.61 0.44 0.23
C LEU A 5 10.91 1.91 -0.03
N LYS A 6 12.15 2.35 0.16
CA LYS A 6 12.58 3.73 -0.17
C LYS A 6 12.39 4.04 -1.65
N GLN A 7 12.76 3.10 -2.52
CA GLN A 7 12.60 3.25 -3.97
C GLN A 7 11.12 3.35 -4.36
N LEU A 8 10.26 2.50 -3.80
CA LEU A 8 8.82 2.54 -4.02
C LEU A 8 8.20 3.87 -3.57
N CYS A 9 8.65 4.41 -2.42
CA CYS A 9 8.22 5.74 -2.00
C CYS A 9 8.60 6.82 -3.02
N ALA A 10 9.81 6.79 -3.55
CA ALA A 10 10.26 7.75 -4.55
C ALA A 10 9.50 7.60 -5.88
N GLU A 11 9.34 6.37 -6.37
CA GLU A 11 8.68 6.06 -7.65
C GLU A 11 7.20 6.47 -7.66
N HIS A 12 6.49 6.23 -6.55
CA HIS A 12 5.06 6.50 -6.47
C HIS A 12 4.71 7.79 -5.72
N GLY A 13 5.70 8.59 -5.31
CA GLY A 13 5.50 9.80 -4.52
C GLY A 13 4.73 9.53 -3.23
N LEU A 14 5.20 8.56 -2.44
CA LEU A 14 4.63 8.21 -1.14
C LEU A 14 5.37 8.93 -0.02
N THR A 15 4.64 9.30 1.02
CA THR A 15 5.19 9.82 2.27
C THR A 15 5.54 8.69 3.24
N GLY A 16 4.97 7.49 3.06
CA GLY A 16 5.29 6.33 3.87
C GLY A 16 4.61 5.04 3.41
N ILE A 17 5.19 3.91 3.80
CA ILE A 17 4.64 2.57 3.59
C ILE A 17 4.59 1.87 4.95
N GLY A 18 3.43 1.33 5.31
CA GLY A 18 3.25 0.42 6.44
C GLY A 18 3.08 -1.01 5.96
N VAL A 19 3.79 -1.96 6.57
CA VAL A 19 3.63 -3.39 6.28
C VAL A 19 3.21 -4.11 7.56
N ASN A 20 2.10 -4.81 7.51
CA ASN A 20 1.60 -5.65 8.58
C ASN A 20 1.65 -7.11 8.12
N ILE A 21 2.37 -7.96 8.84
CA ILE A 21 2.43 -9.40 8.56
C ILE A 21 1.64 -10.08 9.67
N PHE A 22 0.52 -10.70 9.29
CA PHE A 22 -0.33 -11.42 10.22
C PHE A 22 -0.11 -12.92 10.07
N ARG A 23 0.15 -13.58 11.19
CA ARG A 23 0.21 -15.03 11.28
C ARG A 23 -0.88 -15.48 12.25
N ALA A 24 -1.90 -16.15 11.72
CA ALA A 24 -2.92 -16.81 12.52
C ALA A 24 -3.15 -18.24 12.05
N ASP A 25 -3.82 -18.99 12.92
CA ASP A 25 -4.25 -20.36 12.66
C ASP A 25 -5.27 -20.44 11.51
N THR A 26 -5.88 -19.31 11.13
CA THR A 26 -6.86 -19.18 10.04
C THR A 26 -6.26 -18.87 8.67
N GLY A 27 -4.92 -18.79 8.57
CA GLY A 27 -4.20 -18.49 7.33
C GLY A 27 -3.32 -17.23 7.45
N PRO A 28 -2.04 -17.28 7.05
CA PRO A 28 -1.17 -16.12 7.07
C PRO A 28 -1.56 -15.13 5.97
N TYR A 29 -1.52 -13.83 6.26
CA TYR A 29 -1.68 -12.80 5.24
C TYR A 29 -0.73 -11.62 5.46
N VAL A 30 -0.47 -10.89 4.39
CA VAL A 30 0.30 -9.65 4.38
C VAL A 30 -0.64 -8.51 4.06
N GLY A 31 -0.66 -7.48 4.91
CA GLY A 31 -1.30 -6.21 4.68
C GLY A 31 -0.28 -5.13 4.36
N VAL A 32 -0.53 -4.33 3.33
CA VAL A 32 0.29 -3.16 2.96
C VAL A 32 -0.58 -1.92 3.01
N TYR A 33 -0.04 -0.83 3.57
CA TYR A 33 -0.66 0.49 3.64
C TYR A 33 0.26 1.50 2.95
N LEU A 34 -0.30 2.30 2.04
CA LEU A 34 0.42 3.35 1.31
C LEU A 34 -0.12 4.71 1.71
N HIS A 35 0.77 5.62 2.10
CA HIS A 35 0.42 6.99 2.46
C HIS A 35 1.08 7.97 1.49
N TRP A 36 0.35 8.95 1.01
CA TRP A 36 0.88 9.93 0.03
C TRP A 36 0.60 11.40 0.31
N LYS A 37 -0.12 11.69 1.38
CA LYS A 37 -0.19 13.02 2.02
C LYS A 37 -0.40 12.82 3.51
N HIS A 38 -0.09 13.84 4.30
CA HIS A 38 -0.49 13.88 5.70
C HIS A 38 -2.00 14.11 5.81
N GLY A 39 -2.71 13.26 6.55
CA GLY A 39 -4.17 13.32 6.75
C GLY A 39 -4.87 11.97 6.51
N GLU A 40 -6.11 11.85 6.99
CA GLU A 40 -6.87 10.59 7.03
C GLU A 40 -7.30 10.08 5.63
N ASP A 41 -7.40 10.96 4.63
CA ASP A 41 -7.93 10.63 3.30
C ASP A 41 -6.87 10.26 2.24
N SER A 42 -5.58 10.22 2.61
CA SER A 42 -4.48 9.93 1.67
C SER A 42 -3.77 8.63 1.98
N CYS A 43 -4.57 7.61 2.29
CA CYS A 43 -4.13 6.24 2.55
C CYS A 43 -4.86 5.25 1.62
N SER A 44 -4.16 4.20 1.19
CA SER A 44 -4.75 3.01 0.59
C SER A 44 -4.16 1.76 1.23
N SER A 45 -4.86 0.64 1.10
CA SER A 45 -4.41 -0.64 1.64
C SER A 45 -4.68 -1.78 0.68
N GLY A 46 -3.89 -2.85 0.81
CA GLY A 46 -4.09 -4.12 0.12
C GLY A 46 -3.72 -5.28 1.02
N ILE A 47 -4.34 -6.44 0.79
CA ILE A 47 -4.15 -7.68 1.54
C ILE A 47 -3.92 -8.81 0.55
N GLY A 48 -2.92 -9.65 0.81
CA GLY A 48 -2.68 -10.84 0.01
C GLY A 48 -1.76 -11.83 0.70
N ASP A 49 -1.60 -13.00 0.07
CA ASP A 49 -0.74 -14.07 0.58
C ASP A 49 0.75 -13.74 0.47
N THR A 50 1.11 -12.75 -0.36
CA THR A 50 2.46 -12.22 -0.53
C THR A 50 2.49 -10.70 -0.42
N PHE A 51 3.68 -10.15 -0.19
CA PHE A 51 3.90 -8.71 -0.18
C PHE A 51 3.57 -8.09 -1.54
N GLU A 52 3.95 -8.74 -2.65
CA GLU A 52 3.71 -8.27 -4.01
C GLU A 52 2.21 -8.20 -4.33
N ALA A 53 1.44 -9.21 -3.90
CA ALA A 53 -0.01 -9.22 -4.08
C ALA A 53 -0.68 -8.08 -3.30
N ALA A 54 -0.32 -7.92 -2.02
CA ALA A 54 -0.83 -6.85 -1.18
C ALA A 54 -0.43 -5.45 -1.69
N MET A 55 0.81 -5.29 -2.14
CA MET A 55 1.33 -4.05 -2.72
C MET A 55 0.63 -3.69 -4.03
N GLY A 56 0.47 -4.65 -4.94
CA GLY A 56 -0.22 -4.44 -6.21
C GLY A 56 -1.65 -3.95 -5.99
N GLN A 57 -2.39 -4.59 -5.07
CA GLN A 57 -3.74 -4.14 -4.72
C GLN A 57 -3.74 -2.72 -4.13
N ALA A 58 -2.83 -2.42 -3.19
CA ALA A 58 -2.75 -1.10 -2.57
C ALA A 58 -2.44 0.00 -3.59
N LEU A 59 -1.57 -0.29 -4.58
CA LEU A 59 -1.22 0.61 -5.67
C LEU A 59 -2.40 0.84 -6.64
N THR A 60 -3.16 -0.20 -6.99
CA THR A 60 -4.38 -0.06 -7.81
C THR A 60 -5.39 0.86 -7.12
N VAL A 61 -5.69 0.60 -5.85
CA VAL A 61 -6.63 1.42 -5.07
C VAL A 61 -6.13 2.87 -4.94
N MET A 62 -4.82 3.06 -4.73
CA MET A 62 -4.23 4.40 -4.71
C MET A 62 -4.40 5.11 -6.05
N ALA A 63 -4.12 4.42 -7.17
CA ALA A 63 -4.23 5.01 -8.50
C ALA A 63 -5.67 5.49 -8.77
N GLU A 64 -6.67 4.67 -8.47
CA GLU A 64 -8.09 5.03 -8.58
C GLU A 64 -8.45 6.27 -7.75
N ARG A 65 -7.92 6.37 -6.52
CA ARG A 65 -8.17 7.51 -5.62
C ARG A 65 -7.41 8.78 -6.02
N ARG A 66 -6.28 8.64 -6.70
CA ARG A 66 -5.49 9.78 -7.21
C ARG A 66 -5.99 10.31 -8.54
N THR A 67 -6.68 9.49 -9.33
CA THR A 67 -7.34 9.98 -10.54
C THR A 67 -8.51 10.88 -10.15
N PRO A 68 -8.55 12.14 -10.61
CA PRO A 68 -9.73 12.99 -10.40
C PRO A 68 -10.93 12.28 -11.03
N ARG A 69 -11.97 12.00 -10.24
CA ARG A 69 -13.23 11.48 -10.79
C ARG A 69 -13.75 12.55 -11.75
N ALA A 70 -13.84 12.22 -13.04
CA ALA A 70 -14.42 13.13 -14.03
C ALA A 70 -15.82 13.54 -13.53
N ALA A 71 -16.02 14.85 -13.37
CA ALA A 71 -17.28 15.45 -12.92
C ALA A 71 -18.33 15.43 -14.03
#